data_AF-H2YQS9-F1
#
_entry.id   AF-H2YQS9-F1
#
_cell.length_a   1.000
_cell.length_b   1.000
_cell.length_c   1.000
_cell.angle_alpha   90.00
_cell.angle_beta   90.00
_cell.angle_gamma   90.00
#
_symmetry.space_group_name_H-M   'P 1'
#
loop_
_entity.id
_entity.type
_entity.pdbx_description
1 polymer ?
#
loop_
_entity_poly.entity_id
_entity_poly.type
_entity_poly.pdbx_seq_one_letter_code
_entity_poly.pdbx_strand_id
1 'polypeptide(L)'
;TSNMSRVVRQSKYRHVFGTNLKQDACYTAINTNKNSANGTFCAVNPKFIAFSINSTGGGAFQVLPLTQTGRMSPKQPSFNAHKTAVLTLEFSPFNDNLLATCADNGEVMLWEIPDEGIKENQDEPLATLQKHKKRVNLLKWNPVADNILISAGSENFICVWNTETGELIYEIPLPDSLFDVCWNHNGTEIATTCRDKALRVYDVRSQELLHEKEKCCGSSTFMTCNYVLKNKLFLTAKVAGAKQYFLFDLKNLDVPLETDELPGDSGYSFPFYDEASSVMFVTTKGQSAIPYYEIVDEEPYVHYISTHSAPTSQQGMAWLPKRALDLKSVEIAKFFKVTKDKIEPISMRVPRK
;
A
#
# COMPACT_ATOMS: atom_id res chain seq x y z
N THR A 1 -16.17 -15.12 44.93
CA THR A 1 -16.40 -15.92 43.70
C THR A 1 -15.37 -15.52 42.66
N SER A 2 -14.53 -16.49 42.31
CA SER A 2 -13.44 -16.54 41.31
C SER A 2 -12.74 -15.23 40.86
N ASN A 3 -11.51 -15.05 41.35
CA ASN A 3 -10.43 -14.44 40.59
C ASN A 3 -10.24 -15.26 39.29
N MET A 4 -10.87 -14.84 38.20
CA MET A 4 -10.48 -15.33 36.88
C MET A 4 -9.10 -14.77 36.58
N SER A 5 -8.07 -15.61 36.71
CA SER A 5 -6.76 -15.34 36.12
C SER A 5 -6.96 -15.00 34.65
N ARG A 6 -6.70 -13.75 34.27
CA ARG A 6 -6.75 -13.31 32.87
C ARG A 6 -5.78 -14.17 32.08
N VAL A 7 -6.29 -15.19 31.39
CA VAL A 7 -5.48 -16.06 30.53
C VAL A 7 -4.90 -15.14 29.45
N VAL A 8 -3.62 -14.83 29.55
CA VAL A 8 -2.93 -14.01 28.55
C VAL A 8 -2.85 -14.87 27.30
N ARG A 9 -3.55 -14.47 26.23
CA ARG A 9 -3.48 -15.11 24.91
C ARG A 9 -2.02 -15.30 24.53
N GLN A 10 -1.64 -16.52 24.19
CA GLN A 10 -0.32 -16.81 23.65
C GLN A 10 -0.26 -16.30 22.21
N SER A 11 0.60 -15.31 21.97
CA SER A 11 0.88 -14.78 20.65
C SER A 11 2.38 -14.87 20.39
N LYS A 12 2.74 -15.42 19.22
CA LYS A 12 4.13 -15.47 18.74
C LYS A 12 4.67 -14.08 18.39
N TYR A 13 3.77 -13.11 18.20
CA TYR A 13 4.07 -11.76 17.73
C TYR A 13 3.89 -10.70 18.81
N ARG A 14 3.54 -11.09 20.05
CA ARG A 14 3.37 -10.21 21.21
C ARG A 14 4.56 -9.26 21.46
N HIS A 15 5.76 -9.73 21.15
CA HIS A 15 7.00 -9.02 21.42
C HIS A 15 7.67 -8.44 20.17
N VAL A 16 6.92 -8.31 19.07
CA VAL A 16 7.43 -7.61 17.88
C VAL A 16 7.90 -6.21 18.27
N PHE A 17 9.06 -5.82 17.75
CA PHE A 17 9.61 -4.48 17.94
C PHE A 17 10.18 -3.95 16.63
N GLY A 18 10.09 -2.62 16.45
CA GLY A 18 10.66 -1.92 15.30
C GLY A 18 12.02 -1.32 15.61
N THR A 19 12.92 -1.31 14.64
CA THR A 19 14.25 -0.71 14.73
C THR A 19 14.51 0.15 13.49
N ASN A 20 14.75 1.45 13.69
CA ASN A 20 15.26 2.31 12.63
C ASN A 20 16.69 1.89 12.28
N LEU A 21 16.95 1.71 10.99
CA LEU A 21 18.32 1.47 10.54
C LEU A 21 19.17 2.74 10.68
N LYS A 22 20.49 2.52 10.78
CA LYS A 22 21.47 3.59 10.91
C LYS A 22 21.48 4.48 9.66
N GLN A 23 21.98 5.70 9.80
CA GLN A 23 21.96 6.72 8.76
C GLN A 23 22.67 6.30 7.46
N ASP A 24 23.70 5.46 7.54
CA ASP A 24 24.43 4.88 6.41
C ASP A 24 23.60 3.89 5.58
N ALA A 25 22.55 3.32 6.17
CA ALA A 25 21.57 2.46 5.50
C ALA A 25 20.35 3.25 4.96
N CYS A 26 20.27 4.56 5.19
CA CYS A 26 19.22 5.42 4.64
C CYS A 26 19.60 5.96 3.26
N TYR A 27 18.61 6.33 2.45
CA TYR A 27 18.82 7.08 1.20
C TYR A 27 18.59 8.56 1.51
N THR A 28 19.62 9.38 1.39
CA THR A 28 19.60 10.77 1.87
C THR A 28 19.93 11.76 0.77
N ALA A 29 19.58 13.03 0.96
CA ALA A 29 19.71 14.07 -0.06
C ALA A 29 18.89 13.78 -1.33
N ILE A 30 17.72 13.16 -1.15
CA ILE A 30 16.74 12.93 -2.22
C ILE A 30 15.72 14.06 -2.26
N ASN A 31 15.19 14.35 -3.45
CA ASN A 31 14.19 15.39 -3.65
C ASN A 31 12.80 14.78 -3.87
N THR A 32 12.23 14.22 -2.80
CA THR A 32 10.95 13.50 -2.86
C THR A 32 9.79 14.42 -3.25
N ASN A 33 8.83 13.84 -3.97
CA ASN A 33 7.62 14.54 -4.39
C ASN A 33 6.83 15.06 -3.16
N LYS A 34 6.46 16.35 -3.18
CA LYS A 34 5.72 17.02 -2.09
C LYS A 34 4.21 17.09 -2.32
N ASN A 35 3.68 16.36 -3.29
CA ASN A 35 2.27 16.41 -3.63
C ASN A 35 1.37 16.07 -2.41
N SER A 36 0.24 16.77 -2.31
CA SER A 36 -0.80 16.48 -1.32
C SER A 36 -1.53 15.17 -1.58
N ALA A 37 -1.40 14.59 -2.78
CA ALA A 37 -2.01 13.31 -3.16
C ALA A 37 -1.82 12.20 -2.11
N ASN A 38 -2.85 11.37 -1.98
CA ASN A 38 -2.84 10.22 -1.09
C ASN A 38 -2.21 9.04 -1.84
N GLY A 39 -0.97 8.72 -1.50
CA GLY A 39 -0.20 7.64 -2.10
C GLY A 39 1.01 7.29 -1.24
N THR A 40 1.61 6.13 -1.50
CA THR A 40 2.77 5.63 -0.76
C THR A 40 4.08 6.36 -1.13
N PHE A 41 4.10 7.08 -2.27
CA PHE A 41 5.24 7.81 -2.87
C PHE A 41 6.51 7.01 -3.14
N CYS A 42 6.54 5.74 -2.76
CA CYS A 42 7.60 4.80 -3.06
C CYS A 42 7.02 3.39 -3.26
N ALA A 43 7.81 2.56 -3.92
CA ALA A 43 7.61 1.13 -4.06
C ALA A 43 8.96 0.43 -3.86
N VAL A 44 8.94 -0.79 -3.36
CA VAL A 44 10.17 -1.53 -3.09
C VAL A 44 9.98 -3.00 -3.41
N ASN A 45 11.00 -3.63 -3.95
CA ASN A 45 11.09 -5.07 -4.16
C ASN A 45 12.48 -5.56 -3.72
N PRO A 46 12.82 -6.85 -3.89
CA PRO A 46 14.12 -7.39 -3.46
C PRO A 46 15.36 -6.78 -4.11
N LYS A 47 15.23 -6.10 -5.25
CA LYS A 47 16.36 -5.51 -5.99
C LYS A 47 16.42 -4.00 -5.81
N PHE A 48 15.27 -3.34 -5.85
CA PHE A 48 15.17 -1.91 -6.04
C PHE A 48 14.23 -1.22 -5.06
N ILE A 49 14.51 0.06 -4.85
CA ILE A 49 13.54 1.03 -4.34
C ILE A 49 13.25 2.07 -5.43
N ALA A 50 11.98 2.31 -5.70
CA ALA A 50 11.49 3.35 -6.58
C ALA A 50 10.78 4.44 -5.76
N PHE A 51 11.00 5.71 -6.07
CA PHE A 51 10.33 6.82 -5.39
C PHE A 51 10.10 8.02 -6.31
N SER A 52 8.97 8.70 -6.12
CA SER A 52 8.64 9.91 -6.87
C SER A 52 9.54 11.07 -6.47
N ILE A 53 10.00 11.85 -7.45
CA ILE A 53 10.80 13.05 -7.24
C ILE A 53 10.10 14.30 -7.78
N ASN A 54 10.44 15.47 -7.25
CA ASN A 54 10.03 16.73 -7.90
C ASN A 54 10.89 16.95 -9.15
N SER A 55 10.24 17.23 -10.28
CA SER A 55 10.88 17.66 -11.51
C SER A 55 10.21 18.93 -12.03
N THR A 56 10.99 19.82 -12.66
CA THR A 56 10.51 21.09 -13.22
C THR A 56 9.73 20.92 -14.52
N GLY A 57 9.88 19.78 -15.21
CA GLY A 57 9.30 19.52 -16.53
C GLY A 57 8.16 18.49 -16.57
N GLY A 58 7.71 17.98 -15.42
CA GLY A 58 6.70 16.92 -15.34
C GLY A 58 6.83 16.07 -14.08
N GLY A 59 6.26 14.88 -14.11
CA GLY A 59 6.45 13.85 -13.10
C GLY A 59 7.60 12.93 -13.44
N ALA A 60 8.54 12.83 -12.51
CA ALA A 60 9.67 11.91 -12.61
C ALA A 60 9.77 11.04 -11.37
N PHE A 61 10.48 9.92 -11.50
CA PHE A 61 10.83 9.06 -10.38
C PHE A 61 12.26 8.57 -10.51
N GLN A 62 12.84 8.13 -9.39
CA GLN A 62 14.15 7.49 -9.37
C GLN A 62 14.00 6.06 -8.91
N VAL A 63 14.86 5.19 -9.44
CA VAL A 63 14.98 3.80 -9.00
C VAL A 63 16.44 3.56 -8.62
N LEU A 64 16.66 3.03 -7.43
CA LEU A 64 17.97 2.74 -6.87
C LEU A 64 18.03 1.26 -6.48
N PRO A 65 19.17 0.57 -6.71
CA PRO A 65 19.43 -0.69 -6.05
C PRO A 65 19.33 -0.55 -4.54
N LEU A 66 18.81 -1.57 -3.85
CA LEU A 66 18.70 -1.55 -2.39
C LEU A 66 20.05 -1.36 -1.69
N THR A 67 21.14 -1.76 -2.34
CA THR A 67 22.52 -1.62 -1.84
C THR A 67 23.08 -0.21 -1.98
N GLN A 68 22.47 0.66 -2.78
CA GLN A 68 22.93 2.04 -3.01
C GLN A 68 22.42 2.97 -1.90
N THR A 69 22.87 2.76 -0.66
CA THR A 69 22.51 3.59 0.50
C THR A 69 23.48 4.76 0.70
N GLY A 70 23.15 5.69 1.60
CA GLY A 70 23.94 6.87 1.93
C GLY A 70 23.43 8.13 1.25
N ARG A 71 24.35 9.05 0.92
CA ARG A 71 24.02 10.36 0.31
C ARG A 71 23.94 10.23 -1.20
N MET A 72 22.77 10.53 -1.76
CA MET A 72 22.54 10.45 -3.21
C MET A 72 23.19 11.63 -3.94
N SER A 73 23.68 11.34 -5.15
CA SER A 73 24.24 12.36 -6.04
C SER A 73 23.13 13.27 -6.55
N PRO A 74 23.33 14.60 -6.62
CA PRO A 74 22.40 15.51 -7.30
C PRO A 74 22.22 15.21 -8.79
N LYS A 75 23.15 14.46 -9.39
CA LYS A 75 23.12 14.03 -10.81
C LYS A 75 22.58 12.61 -10.98
N GLN A 76 21.90 12.06 -9.96
CA GLN A 76 21.33 10.71 -10.03
C GLN A 76 20.31 10.64 -11.19
N PRO A 77 20.49 9.72 -12.15
CA PRO A 77 19.55 9.57 -13.27
C PRO A 77 18.13 9.26 -12.80
N SER A 78 17.15 9.68 -13.59
CA SER A 78 15.72 9.49 -13.31
C SER A 78 14.94 9.02 -14.53
N PHE A 79 13.75 8.50 -14.27
CA PHE A 79 12.75 8.22 -15.29
C PHE A 79 11.84 9.45 -15.41
N ASN A 80 11.86 10.14 -16.56
CA ASN A 80 11.00 11.28 -16.84
C ASN A 80 9.66 10.79 -17.38
N ALA A 81 8.86 10.27 -16.47
CA ALA A 81 7.76 9.40 -16.83
C ALA A 81 6.54 10.13 -17.38
N HIS A 82 6.03 11.13 -16.67
CA HIS A 82 4.72 11.71 -16.94
C HIS A 82 4.82 13.21 -17.17
N LYS A 83 3.87 13.80 -17.90
CA LYS A 83 3.77 15.26 -18.05
C LYS A 83 3.30 15.96 -16.76
N THR A 84 2.77 15.19 -15.81
CA THR A 84 2.26 15.64 -14.52
C THR A 84 2.83 14.77 -13.41
N ALA A 85 2.68 15.19 -12.15
CA ALA A 85 3.27 14.49 -11.01
C ALA A 85 2.91 13.00 -10.98
N VAL A 86 3.91 12.14 -10.75
CA VAL A 86 3.70 10.70 -10.51
C VAL A 86 2.95 10.54 -9.18
N LEU A 87 1.83 9.83 -9.20
CA LEU A 87 0.96 9.66 -8.04
C LEU A 87 1.13 8.30 -7.35
N THR A 88 1.40 7.25 -8.12
CA THR A 88 1.63 5.89 -7.59
C THR A 88 2.73 5.21 -8.39
N LEU A 89 3.53 4.42 -7.68
CA LEU A 89 4.47 3.46 -8.26
C LEU A 89 4.18 2.10 -7.66
N GLU A 90 4.26 1.04 -8.44
CA GLU A 90 4.06 -0.32 -7.95
C GLU A 90 4.86 -1.33 -8.79
N PHE A 91 5.75 -2.08 -8.15
CA PHE A 91 6.48 -3.16 -8.82
C PHE A 91 5.58 -4.37 -9.05
N SER A 92 5.78 -5.07 -10.16
CA SER A 92 5.16 -6.36 -10.38
C SER A 92 5.59 -7.34 -9.28
N PRO A 93 4.66 -8.15 -8.73
CA PRO A 93 5.01 -9.18 -7.76
C PRO A 93 5.78 -10.36 -8.37
N PHE A 94 5.74 -10.52 -9.71
CA PHE A 94 6.33 -11.63 -10.44
C PHE A 94 7.62 -11.26 -11.20
N ASN A 95 7.77 -9.99 -11.56
CA ASN A 95 8.96 -9.49 -12.26
C ASN A 95 9.57 -8.29 -11.50
N ASP A 96 10.75 -8.50 -10.90
CA ASP A 96 11.46 -7.46 -10.14
C ASP A 96 11.93 -6.27 -10.97
N ASN A 97 11.93 -6.42 -12.29
CA ASN A 97 12.38 -5.40 -13.21
C ASN A 97 11.21 -4.66 -13.85
N LEU A 98 9.96 -5.02 -13.54
CA LEU A 98 8.77 -4.36 -14.09
C LEU A 98 8.12 -3.43 -13.05
N LEU A 99 8.00 -2.16 -13.40
CA LEU A 99 7.38 -1.12 -12.57
C LEU A 99 6.23 -0.44 -13.31
N ALA A 100 5.06 -0.34 -12.67
CA ALA A 100 3.95 0.47 -13.16
C ALA A 100 3.92 1.84 -12.46
N THR A 101 3.54 2.88 -13.20
CA THR A 101 3.39 4.25 -12.70
C THR A 101 2.14 4.91 -13.27
N CYS A 102 1.53 5.84 -12.53
CA CYS A 102 0.38 6.60 -13.00
C CYS A 102 0.40 8.06 -12.53
N ALA A 103 -0.36 8.92 -13.22
CA ALA A 103 -0.37 10.36 -13.00
C ALA A 103 -1.75 11.03 -13.18
N ASP A 104 -1.79 12.36 -13.03
CA ASP A 104 -3.01 13.18 -13.11
C ASP A 104 -3.63 13.25 -14.51
N ASN A 105 -2.83 13.01 -15.55
CA ASN A 105 -3.27 13.03 -16.95
C ASN A 105 -3.98 11.74 -17.41
N GLY A 106 -4.09 10.73 -16.53
CA GLY A 106 -4.75 9.45 -16.83
C GLY A 106 -3.87 8.41 -17.50
N GLU A 107 -2.59 8.71 -17.74
CA GLU A 107 -1.67 7.74 -18.30
C GLU A 107 -1.20 6.75 -17.23
N VAL A 108 -1.18 5.46 -17.59
CA VAL A 108 -0.49 4.41 -16.84
C VAL A 108 0.66 3.93 -17.71
N MET A 109 1.88 3.95 -17.17
CA MET A 109 3.09 3.59 -17.91
C MET A 109 3.82 2.45 -17.22
N LEU A 110 4.29 1.50 -18.03
CA LEU A 110 5.10 0.36 -17.62
C LEU A 110 6.57 0.65 -17.94
N TRP A 111 7.46 0.29 -17.02
CA TRP A 111 8.89 0.55 -17.11
C TRP A 111 9.65 -0.73 -16.85
N GLU A 112 10.60 -1.04 -17.73
CA GLU A 112 11.62 -2.04 -17.46
C GLU A 112 12.82 -1.36 -16.78
N ILE A 113 13.23 -1.92 -15.64
CA ILE A 113 14.33 -1.41 -14.82
C ILE A 113 15.54 -2.33 -15.05
N PRO A 114 16.67 -1.87 -15.61
CA PRO A 114 17.86 -2.70 -15.76
C PRO A 114 18.49 -3.10 -14.41
N ASP A 115 19.13 -4.26 -14.35
CA ASP A 115 19.77 -4.80 -13.14
C ASP A 115 20.90 -3.92 -12.61
N GLU A 116 21.67 -3.36 -13.54
CA GLU A 116 22.74 -2.41 -13.28
C GLU A 116 22.24 -1.00 -12.94
N GLY A 117 20.92 -0.78 -12.98
CA GLY A 117 20.30 0.53 -12.89
C GLY A 117 20.48 1.35 -14.16
N ILE A 118 19.94 2.58 -14.16
CA ILE A 118 20.05 3.49 -15.29
C ILE A 118 21.25 4.43 -15.15
N LYS A 119 21.97 4.67 -16.25
CA LYS A 119 23.14 5.58 -16.31
C LYS A 119 22.80 6.98 -16.78
N GLU A 120 21.73 7.09 -17.55
CA GLU A 120 21.20 8.33 -18.11
C GLU A 120 19.69 8.35 -17.91
N ASN A 121 19.09 9.54 -18.02
CA ASN A 121 17.64 9.67 -17.87
C ASN A 121 16.91 8.81 -18.89
N GLN A 122 15.80 8.21 -18.46
CA GLN A 122 14.94 7.40 -19.31
C GLN A 122 13.61 8.12 -19.52
N ASP A 123 13.24 8.31 -20.77
CA ASP A 123 12.05 9.06 -21.16
C ASP A 123 11.01 8.19 -21.88
N GLU A 124 11.40 6.95 -22.26
CA GLU A 124 10.56 6.02 -23.01
C GLU A 124 10.08 4.86 -22.13
N PRO A 125 8.77 4.73 -21.88
CA PRO A 125 8.22 3.58 -21.17
C PRO A 125 8.22 2.34 -22.07
N LEU A 126 8.23 1.16 -21.46
CA LEU A 126 8.04 -0.12 -22.14
C LEU A 126 6.67 -0.15 -22.85
N ALA A 127 5.62 0.35 -22.18
CA ALA A 127 4.28 0.48 -22.73
C ALA A 127 3.49 1.56 -22.00
N THR A 128 2.49 2.13 -22.68
CA THR A 128 1.53 3.08 -22.11
C THR A 128 0.13 2.53 -22.26
N LEU A 129 -0.55 2.30 -21.14
CA LEU A 129 -1.93 1.81 -21.08
C LEU A 129 -2.88 3.00 -21.12
N GLN A 130 -3.66 3.12 -22.19
CA GLN A 130 -4.51 4.28 -22.44
C GLN A 130 -5.99 3.91 -22.46
N LYS A 131 -6.72 4.43 -21.46
CA LYS A 131 -8.19 4.34 -21.38
C LYS A 131 -8.75 5.46 -20.53
N HIS A 132 -8.10 5.72 -19.39
CA HIS A 132 -8.49 6.77 -18.48
C HIS A 132 -8.32 8.15 -19.12
N LYS A 133 -9.27 9.04 -18.86
CA LYS A 133 -9.25 10.44 -19.35
C LYS A 133 -9.03 11.45 -18.23
N LYS A 134 -8.98 10.97 -16.98
CA LYS A 134 -8.74 11.78 -15.78
C LYS A 134 -7.67 11.09 -14.93
N ARG A 135 -7.26 11.79 -13.88
CA ARG A 135 -6.31 11.31 -12.86
C ARG A 135 -6.49 9.84 -12.51
N VAL A 136 -5.40 9.10 -12.59
CA VAL A 136 -5.25 7.74 -12.07
C VAL A 136 -4.30 7.81 -10.87
N ASN A 137 -4.71 7.28 -9.74
CA ASN A 137 -3.96 7.36 -8.49
C ASN A 137 -3.97 6.07 -7.68
N LEU A 138 -4.44 4.97 -8.27
CA LEU A 138 -4.44 3.64 -7.71
C LEU A 138 -3.92 2.67 -8.77
N LEU A 139 -2.90 1.91 -8.38
CA LEU A 139 -2.40 0.75 -9.09
C LEU A 139 -2.42 -0.42 -8.10
N LYS A 140 -2.86 -1.59 -8.56
CA LYS A 140 -2.84 -2.86 -7.82
C LYS A 140 -2.57 -4.03 -8.75
N TRP A 141 -1.38 -4.61 -8.66
CA TRP A 141 -1.10 -5.89 -9.33
C TRP A 141 -1.93 -7.03 -8.75
N ASN A 142 -2.36 -7.96 -9.60
CA ASN A 142 -2.96 -9.20 -9.12
C ASN A 142 -1.91 -10.01 -8.34
N PRO A 143 -2.26 -10.56 -7.17
CA PRO A 143 -1.29 -11.27 -6.33
C PRO A 143 -0.94 -12.68 -6.83
N VAL A 144 -1.69 -13.25 -7.76
CA VAL A 144 -1.57 -14.65 -8.20
C VAL A 144 -1.40 -14.81 -9.72
N ALA A 145 -2.07 -13.99 -10.52
CA ALA A 145 -1.99 -14.01 -11.97
C ALA A 145 -0.96 -12.99 -12.48
N ASP A 146 0.06 -13.48 -13.17
CA ASP A 146 1.07 -12.64 -13.81
C ASP A 146 0.46 -11.73 -14.87
N ASN A 147 1.08 -10.57 -15.08
CA ASN A 147 0.68 -9.55 -16.05
C ASN A 147 -0.73 -8.95 -15.87
N ILE A 148 -1.41 -9.19 -14.75
CA ILE A 148 -2.72 -8.56 -14.47
C ILE A 148 -2.53 -7.36 -13.55
N LEU A 149 -2.91 -6.17 -14.03
CA LEU A 149 -2.82 -4.91 -13.31
C LEU A 149 -4.18 -4.22 -13.24
N ILE A 150 -4.56 -3.75 -12.05
CA ILE A 150 -5.68 -2.82 -11.88
C ILE A 150 -5.18 -1.38 -11.89
N SER A 151 -5.88 -0.51 -12.61
CA SER A 151 -5.76 0.94 -12.46
C SER A 151 -7.10 1.61 -12.19
N ALA A 152 -7.10 2.62 -11.34
CA ALA A 152 -8.29 3.41 -11.03
C ALA A 152 -7.94 4.83 -10.54
N GLY A 153 -8.93 5.72 -10.54
CA GLY A 153 -8.75 7.06 -9.98
C GLY A 153 -10.02 7.90 -9.94
N SER A 154 -10.01 9.07 -10.58
CA SER A 154 -11.10 10.04 -10.52
C SER A 154 -12.30 9.70 -11.43
N GLU A 155 -12.21 8.62 -12.20
CA GLU A 155 -13.33 8.07 -12.96
C GLU A 155 -14.07 7.03 -12.15
N ASN A 156 -15.34 6.83 -12.47
CA ASN A 156 -16.22 5.90 -11.76
C ASN A 156 -16.15 4.51 -12.41
N PHE A 157 -14.93 4.03 -12.70
CA PHE A 157 -14.68 2.68 -13.17
C PHE A 157 -13.26 2.24 -12.81
N ILE A 158 -13.06 0.93 -12.77
CA ILE A 158 -11.76 0.27 -12.62
C ILE A 158 -11.40 -0.36 -13.96
N CYS A 159 -10.15 -0.17 -14.40
CA CYS A 159 -9.60 -0.91 -15.53
C CYS A 159 -8.79 -2.10 -15.04
N VAL A 160 -8.97 -3.26 -15.67
CA VAL A 160 -8.14 -4.45 -15.51
C VAL A 160 -7.38 -4.67 -16.81
N TRP A 161 -6.06 -4.70 -16.74
CA TRP A 161 -5.16 -4.75 -17.88
C TRP A 161 -4.41 -6.07 -17.97
N ASN A 162 -4.12 -6.51 -19.19
CA ASN A 162 -3.02 -7.42 -19.47
C ASN A 162 -1.79 -6.57 -19.80
N THR A 163 -0.77 -6.59 -18.95
CA THR A 163 0.44 -5.76 -19.13
C THR A 163 1.43 -6.33 -20.14
N GLU A 164 1.29 -7.59 -20.53
CA GLU A 164 2.09 -8.21 -21.60
C GLU A 164 1.62 -7.74 -22.98
N THR A 165 0.30 -7.73 -23.21
CA THR A 165 -0.29 -7.28 -24.48
C THR A 165 -0.61 -5.79 -24.50
N GLY A 166 -0.69 -5.15 -23.34
CA GLY A 166 -1.13 -3.76 -23.18
C GLY A 166 -2.64 -3.58 -23.33
N GLU A 167 -3.41 -4.66 -23.40
CA GLU A 167 -4.85 -4.63 -23.66
C GLU A 167 -5.67 -4.44 -22.38
N LEU A 168 -6.78 -3.71 -22.52
CA LEU A 168 -7.82 -3.64 -21.50
C LEU A 168 -8.64 -4.92 -21.53
N ILE A 169 -8.61 -5.70 -20.44
CA ILE A 169 -9.38 -6.94 -20.32
C ILE A 169 -10.81 -6.63 -19.87
N TYR A 170 -10.95 -5.89 -18.78
CA TYR A 170 -12.23 -5.57 -18.16
C TYR A 170 -12.31 -4.10 -17.75
N GLU A 171 -13.51 -3.54 -17.87
CA GLU A 171 -13.89 -2.26 -17.28
C GLU A 171 -15.02 -2.53 -16.28
N ILE A 172 -14.75 -2.33 -14.99
CA ILE A 172 -15.73 -2.56 -13.92
C ILE A 172 -16.34 -1.20 -13.54
N PRO A 173 -17.60 -0.91 -13.91
CA PRO A 173 -18.23 0.36 -13.58
C PRO A 173 -18.50 0.46 -12.08
N LEU A 174 -18.36 1.66 -11.54
CA LEU A 174 -18.60 1.98 -10.13
C LEU A 174 -19.72 3.03 -10.00
N PRO A 175 -20.52 2.98 -8.93
CA PRO A 175 -21.58 3.99 -8.72
C PRO A 175 -21.06 5.41 -8.43
N ASP A 176 -19.86 5.53 -7.86
CA ASP A 176 -19.23 6.82 -7.51
C ASP A 176 -17.70 6.67 -7.54
N SER A 177 -16.99 7.78 -7.32
CA SER A 177 -15.53 7.88 -7.31
C SER A 177 -14.93 6.96 -6.24
N LEU A 178 -13.96 6.16 -6.67
CA LEU A 178 -13.25 5.19 -5.86
C LEU A 178 -12.34 5.88 -4.83
N PHE A 179 -12.36 5.38 -3.59
CA PHE A 179 -11.40 5.73 -2.55
C PHE A 179 -10.23 4.74 -2.50
N ASP A 180 -10.53 3.45 -2.56
CA ASP A 180 -9.53 2.39 -2.50
C ASP A 180 -10.04 1.09 -3.15
N VAL A 181 -9.10 0.25 -3.57
CA VAL A 181 -9.36 -1.10 -4.11
C VAL A 181 -8.27 -2.06 -3.65
N CYS A 182 -8.65 -3.28 -3.28
CA CYS A 182 -7.72 -4.34 -2.96
C CYS A 182 -8.16 -5.68 -3.55
N TRP A 183 -7.18 -6.49 -3.93
CA TRP A 183 -7.39 -7.88 -4.32
C TRP A 183 -7.59 -8.76 -3.09
N ASN A 184 -8.40 -9.80 -3.23
CA ASN A 184 -8.36 -10.93 -2.31
C ASN A 184 -7.08 -11.76 -2.52
N HIS A 185 -6.77 -12.66 -1.57
CA HIS A 185 -5.48 -13.38 -1.55
C HIS A 185 -5.27 -14.31 -2.77
N ASN A 186 -6.34 -14.82 -3.37
CA ASN A 186 -6.25 -15.70 -4.55
C ASN A 186 -6.38 -14.95 -5.89
N GLY A 187 -6.56 -13.62 -5.86
CA GLY A 187 -6.65 -12.77 -7.05
C GLY A 187 -7.93 -12.95 -7.89
N THR A 188 -9.01 -13.50 -7.34
CA THR A 188 -10.28 -13.69 -8.06
C THR A 188 -11.29 -12.55 -7.84
N GLU A 189 -11.21 -11.89 -6.69
CA GLU A 189 -12.16 -10.85 -6.28
C GLU A 189 -11.44 -9.56 -5.92
N ILE A 190 -12.17 -8.46 -6.03
CA ILE A 190 -11.72 -7.16 -5.54
C ILE A 190 -12.73 -6.59 -4.56
N ALA A 191 -12.24 -5.99 -3.48
CA ALA A 191 -13.03 -5.14 -2.61
C ALA A 191 -12.77 -3.67 -2.95
N THR A 192 -13.82 -2.87 -2.95
CA THR A 192 -13.79 -1.45 -3.31
C THR A 192 -14.53 -0.62 -2.27
N THR A 193 -14.03 0.57 -2.02
CA THR A 193 -14.70 1.60 -1.22
C THR A 193 -14.92 2.83 -2.06
N CYS A 194 -16.13 3.38 -2.08
CA CYS A 194 -16.47 4.54 -2.90
C CYS A 194 -16.96 5.73 -2.08
N ARG A 195 -17.02 6.90 -2.73
CA ARG A 195 -17.52 8.16 -2.16
C ARG A 195 -18.98 8.10 -1.72
N ASP A 196 -19.77 7.19 -2.31
CA ASP A 196 -21.14 6.86 -1.86
C ASP A 196 -21.19 6.14 -0.50
N LYS A 197 -20.02 5.88 0.11
CA LYS A 197 -19.81 5.28 1.43
C LYS A 197 -20.16 3.79 1.50
N ALA A 198 -20.26 3.11 0.36
CA ALA A 198 -20.47 1.68 0.32
C ALA A 198 -19.15 0.90 0.20
N LEU A 199 -19.13 -0.27 0.82
CA LEU A 199 -18.17 -1.34 0.58
C LEU A 199 -18.78 -2.31 -0.43
N ARG A 200 -18.04 -2.65 -1.49
CA ARG A 200 -18.48 -3.63 -2.50
C ARG A 200 -17.39 -4.64 -2.80
N VAL A 201 -17.80 -5.88 -3.03
CA VAL A 201 -16.94 -6.96 -3.52
C VAL A 201 -17.44 -7.45 -4.86
N TYR A 202 -16.54 -7.53 -5.84
CA TYR A 202 -16.83 -8.01 -7.18
C TYR A 202 -15.99 -9.24 -7.51
N ASP A 203 -16.57 -10.21 -8.23
CA ASP A 203 -15.77 -11.17 -9.00
C ASP A 203 -15.21 -10.44 -10.22
N VAL A 204 -13.90 -10.51 -10.43
CA VAL A 204 -13.23 -9.70 -11.44
C VAL A 204 -13.50 -10.22 -12.85
N ARG A 205 -13.68 -11.54 -13.02
CA ARG A 205 -13.83 -12.16 -14.34
C ARG A 205 -15.27 -12.08 -14.82
N SER A 206 -16.25 -12.36 -13.96
CA SER A 206 -17.67 -12.20 -14.29
C SER A 206 -18.15 -10.75 -14.21
N GLN A 207 -17.40 -9.88 -13.51
CA GLN A 207 -17.75 -8.48 -13.23
C GLN A 207 -19.02 -8.35 -12.36
N GLU A 208 -19.45 -9.44 -11.73
CA GLU A 208 -20.64 -9.47 -10.90
C GLU A 208 -20.36 -8.91 -9.51
N LEU A 209 -21.32 -8.15 -8.99
CA LEU A 209 -21.33 -7.70 -7.61
C LEU A 209 -21.71 -8.88 -6.70
N LEU A 210 -20.77 -9.33 -5.87
CA LEU A 210 -20.96 -10.44 -4.94
C LEU A 210 -21.51 -9.99 -3.59
N HIS A 211 -20.97 -8.88 -3.08
CA HIS A 211 -21.35 -8.33 -1.78
C HIS A 211 -21.43 -6.81 -1.83
N GLU A 212 -22.39 -6.24 -1.11
CA GLU A 212 -22.54 -4.80 -0.93
C GLU A 212 -22.97 -4.49 0.50
N LYS A 213 -22.34 -3.46 1.08
CA LYS A 213 -22.78 -2.84 2.32
C LYS A 213 -22.73 -1.33 2.18
N GLU A 214 -23.91 -0.72 2.07
CA GLU A 214 -24.04 0.73 2.11
C GLU A 214 -23.71 1.29 3.49
N LYS A 215 -23.10 2.49 3.51
CA LYS A 215 -22.75 3.24 4.74
C LYS A 215 -22.01 2.38 5.76
N CYS A 216 -21.12 1.51 5.30
CA CYS A 216 -20.45 0.50 6.14
C CYS A 216 -19.69 1.10 7.33
N CYS A 217 -19.18 2.31 7.20
CA CYS A 217 -18.45 3.04 8.24
C CYS A 217 -19.16 4.36 8.64
N GLY A 218 -20.50 4.42 8.53
CA GLY A 218 -21.28 5.61 8.86
C GLY A 218 -21.01 6.78 7.90
N SER A 219 -20.90 8.00 8.44
CA SER A 219 -20.60 9.23 7.66
C SER A 219 -19.09 9.40 7.43
N SER A 220 -18.46 8.37 6.89
CA SER A 220 -17.03 8.38 6.59
C SER A 220 -16.70 9.34 5.43
N THR A 221 -15.60 10.09 5.55
CA THR A 221 -15.12 10.98 4.46
C THR A 221 -14.09 10.32 3.55
N PHE A 222 -13.47 9.24 4.02
CA PHE A 222 -12.46 8.46 3.32
C PHE A 222 -12.42 7.05 3.91
N MET A 223 -12.16 6.03 3.09
CA MET A 223 -12.10 4.62 3.51
C MET A 223 -11.05 3.84 2.71
N THR A 224 -10.15 3.13 3.38
CA THR A 224 -9.34 2.05 2.77
C THR A 224 -10.01 0.70 2.98
N CYS A 225 -9.65 -0.29 2.18
CA CYS A 225 -10.09 -1.68 2.36
C CYS A 225 -8.94 -2.67 2.11
N ASN A 226 -8.86 -3.72 2.92
CA ASN A 226 -7.84 -4.76 2.80
C ASN A 226 -8.47 -6.11 3.12
N TYR A 227 -8.27 -7.10 2.27
CA TYR A 227 -8.51 -8.48 2.65
C TYR A 227 -7.56 -8.87 3.78
N VAL A 228 -8.14 -9.45 4.83
CA VAL A 228 -7.42 -10.00 5.96
C VAL A 228 -7.98 -11.38 6.27
N LEU A 229 -7.12 -12.31 6.66
CA LEU A 229 -7.51 -13.72 6.77
C LEU A 229 -8.21 -14.18 5.47
N LYS A 230 -8.97 -15.28 5.49
CA LYS A 230 -9.56 -15.79 4.23
C LYS A 230 -10.74 -14.94 3.72
N ASN A 231 -11.66 -14.58 4.61
CA ASN A 231 -12.97 -14.00 4.23
C ASN A 231 -13.31 -12.73 5.02
N LYS A 232 -12.31 -11.99 5.52
CA LYS A 232 -12.56 -10.78 6.30
C LYS A 232 -11.98 -9.55 5.59
N LEU A 233 -12.59 -8.40 5.87
CA LEU A 233 -12.15 -7.12 5.37
C LEU A 233 -11.81 -6.20 6.53
N PHE A 234 -10.60 -5.67 6.53
CA PHE A 234 -10.16 -4.62 7.44
C PHE A 234 -10.23 -3.28 6.71
N LEU A 235 -11.14 -2.42 7.17
CA LEU A 235 -11.27 -1.06 6.69
C LEU A 235 -10.65 -0.08 7.66
N THR A 236 -10.06 0.99 7.14
CA THR A 236 -9.76 2.17 7.94
C THR A 236 -10.55 3.34 7.40
N ALA A 237 -11.21 4.10 8.27
CA ALA A 237 -12.07 5.20 7.86
C ALA A 237 -11.91 6.39 8.79
N LYS A 238 -12.19 7.59 8.26
CA LYS A 238 -12.38 8.79 9.09
C LYS A 238 -13.86 9.02 9.33
N VAL A 239 -14.30 8.87 10.57
CA VAL A 239 -15.71 8.98 10.98
C VAL A 239 -15.82 10.04 12.07
N ALA A 240 -16.68 11.04 11.87
CA ALA A 240 -16.88 12.15 12.83
C ALA A 240 -15.59 12.84 13.30
N GLY A 241 -14.55 12.88 12.46
CA GLY A 241 -13.26 13.50 12.79
C GLY A 241 -12.21 12.55 13.36
N ALA A 242 -12.64 11.44 13.97
CA ALA A 242 -11.77 10.39 14.47
C ALA A 242 -11.41 9.38 13.37
N LYS A 243 -10.25 8.75 13.49
CA LYS A 243 -9.86 7.64 12.64
C LYS A 243 -10.26 6.36 13.35
N GLN A 244 -10.90 5.46 12.63
CA GLN A 244 -11.37 4.18 13.15
C GLN A 244 -10.96 3.06 12.19
N TYR A 245 -10.85 1.85 12.73
CA TYR A 245 -10.86 0.65 11.92
C TYR A 245 -12.16 -0.13 12.11
N PHE A 246 -12.52 -0.90 11.09
CA PHE A 246 -13.68 -1.78 11.10
C PHE A 246 -13.23 -3.13 10.55
N LEU A 247 -13.54 -4.22 11.26
CA LEU A 247 -13.33 -5.57 10.78
C LEU A 247 -14.68 -6.17 10.39
N PHE A 248 -14.83 -6.62 9.15
CA PHE A 248 -16.04 -7.27 8.66
C PHE A 248 -15.77 -8.72 8.26
N ASP A 249 -16.78 -9.58 8.40
CA ASP A 249 -16.83 -10.91 7.77
C ASP A 249 -17.67 -10.83 6.50
N LEU A 250 -17.16 -11.30 5.36
CA LEU A 250 -17.90 -11.33 4.09
C LEU A 250 -19.17 -12.17 4.16
N LYS A 251 -19.24 -13.14 5.08
CA LYS A 251 -20.46 -13.93 5.31
C LYS A 251 -21.58 -13.10 5.93
N ASN A 252 -21.25 -12.01 6.63
CA ASN A 252 -22.22 -11.12 7.24
C ASN A 252 -21.66 -9.69 7.34
N LEU A 253 -22.01 -8.85 6.38
CA LEU A 253 -21.61 -7.45 6.34
C LEU A 253 -22.56 -6.52 7.13
N ASP A 254 -23.59 -7.07 7.78
CA ASP A 254 -24.60 -6.22 8.45
C ASP A 254 -24.02 -5.46 9.63
N VAL A 255 -23.13 -6.12 10.38
CA VAL A 255 -22.49 -5.60 11.58
C VAL A 255 -20.99 -5.92 11.52
N PRO A 256 -20.09 -4.97 11.81
CA PRO A 256 -18.68 -5.26 11.93
C PRO A 256 -18.43 -6.22 13.10
N LEU A 257 -17.48 -7.15 12.92
CA LEU A 257 -16.96 -8.01 13.99
C LEU A 257 -16.29 -7.18 15.10
N GLU A 258 -15.59 -6.12 14.72
CA GLU A 258 -14.94 -5.21 15.66
C GLU A 258 -14.85 -3.81 15.06
N THR A 259 -14.89 -2.81 15.94
CA THR A 259 -14.67 -1.41 15.60
C THR A 259 -13.97 -0.74 16.77
N ASP A 260 -12.88 -0.03 16.49
CA ASP A 260 -12.17 0.77 17.49
C ASP A 260 -11.45 1.95 16.83
N GLU A 261 -11.00 2.90 17.64
CA GLU A 261 -10.25 4.07 17.20
C GLU A 261 -8.79 3.72 16.87
N LEU A 262 -8.29 4.30 15.77
CA LEU A 262 -6.87 4.25 15.42
C LEU A 262 -6.17 5.50 15.97
N PRO A 263 -4.94 5.37 16.49
CA PRO A 263 -4.20 6.51 17.00
C PRO A 263 -3.76 7.47 15.88
N GLY A 264 -3.66 8.75 16.22
CA GLY A 264 -3.11 9.82 15.37
C GLY A 264 -4.16 10.66 14.64
N ASP A 265 -3.70 11.69 13.95
CA ASP A 265 -4.57 12.66 13.27
C ASP A 265 -5.28 12.07 12.04
N SER A 266 -6.14 12.90 11.44
CA SER A 266 -6.98 12.57 10.30
C SER A 266 -6.29 12.39 8.93
N GLY A 267 -4.98 12.14 8.91
CA GLY A 267 -4.24 11.82 7.68
C GLY A 267 -4.67 10.49 7.05
N TYR A 268 -4.36 10.29 5.76
CA TYR A 268 -4.65 9.05 5.05
C TYR A 268 -3.88 7.86 5.66
N SER A 269 -4.57 6.73 5.88
CA SER A 269 -3.96 5.52 6.43
C SER A 269 -3.45 4.60 5.33
N PHE A 270 -2.29 3.99 5.54
CA PHE A 270 -1.76 2.91 4.72
C PHE A 270 -1.65 1.66 5.60
N PRO A 271 -2.70 0.81 5.61
CA PRO A 271 -2.65 -0.51 6.21
C PRO A 271 -1.78 -1.47 5.38
N PHE A 272 -1.00 -2.31 6.05
CA PHE A 272 -0.18 -3.36 5.48
C PHE A 272 -0.44 -4.65 6.25
N TYR A 273 -1.12 -5.59 5.62
CA TYR A 273 -1.48 -6.87 6.23
C TYR A 273 -0.53 -7.96 5.77
N ASP A 274 0.15 -8.61 6.71
CA ASP A 274 0.86 -9.85 6.46
C ASP A 274 -0.01 -11.05 6.78
N GLU A 275 -0.44 -11.78 5.74
CA GLU A 275 -1.21 -13.02 5.89
C GLU A 275 -0.43 -14.09 6.67
N ALA A 276 0.89 -14.20 6.43
CA ALA A 276 1.70 -15.28 7.00
C ALA A 276 1.88 -15.15 8.52
N SER A 277 1.94 -13.94 9.06
CA SER A 277 1.95 -13.69 10.51
C SER A 277 0.61 -13.26 11.08
N SER A 278 -0.37 -12.98 10.23
CA SER A 278 -1.63 -12.33 10.58
C SER A 278 -1.44 -11.00 11.33
N VAL A 279 -0.38 -10.25 10.99
CA VAL A 279 -0.09 -8.94 11.61
C VAL A 279 -0.47 -7.83 10.65
N MET A 280 -1.26 -6.87 11.14
CA MET A 280 -1.64 -5.64 10.46
C MET A 280 -0.80 -4.48 10.99
N PHE A 281 -0.06 -3.81 10.12
CA PHE A 281 0.62 -2.55 10.42
C PHE A 281 -0.19 -1.41 9.82
N VAL A 282 -0.56 -0.41 10.61
CA VAL A 282 -1.30 0.75 10.11
C VAL A 282 -0.41 1.97 10.20
N THR A 283 -0.05 2.53 9.05
CA THR A 283 0.75 3.76 9.01
C THR A 283 -0.13 4.93 8.56
N THR A 284 0.24 6.17 8.88
CA THR A 284 -0.59 7.34 8.53
C THR A 284 0.28 8.45 7.95
N LYS A 285 -0.14 9.03 6.81
CA LYS A 285 0.52 10.21 6.23
C LYS A 285 0.59 11.35 7.26
N GLY A 286 1.79 11.89 7.48
CA GLY A 286 2.05 12.96 8.45
C GLY A 286 2.35 12.47 9.88
N GLN A 287 2.25 11.17 10.16
CA GLN A 287 2.54 10.61 11.48
C GLN A 287 3.92 9.95 11.52
N SER A 288 4.47 9.75 12.71
CA SER A 288 5.73 9.01 12.90
C SER A 288 5.54 7.63 13.51
N ALA A 289 4.32 7.35 13.98
CA ALA A 289 3.91 6.12 14.63
C ALA A 289 3.41 5.08 13.63
N ILE A 290 3.76 3.83 13.88
CA ILE A 290 3.30 2.63 13.19
C ILE A 290 2.73 1.71 14.28
N PRO A 291 1.44 1.85 14.63
CA PRO A 291 0.72 0.85 15.41
C PRO A 291 0.59 -0.46 14.62
N TYR A 292 0.66 -1.58 15.33
CA TYR A 292 0.43 -2.90 14.75
C TYR A 292 -0.38 -3.81 15.66
N TYR A 293 -1.16 -4.66 14.99
CA TYR A 293 -2.20 -5.49 15.56
C TYR A 293 -2.06 -6.92 15.04
N GLU A 294 -2.43 -7.91 15.84
CA GLU A 294 -2.62 -9.28 15.38
C GLU A 294 -4.10 -9.49 15.11
N ILE A 295 -4.45 -9.98 13.92
CA ILE A 295 -5.83 -10.27 13.53
C ILE A 295 -6.05 -11.79 13.56
N VAL A 296 -7.09 -12.24 14.25
CA VAL A 296 -7.41 -13.67 14.44
C VAL A 296 -8.90 -13.97 14.21
N ASP A 297 -9.25 -15.26 14.19
CA ASP A 297 -10.62 -15.75 14.03
C ASP A 297 -11.40 -15.91 15.34
N GLU A 298 -10.87 -15.42 16.46
CA GLU A 298 -11.49 -15.50 17.78
C GLU A 298 -11.64 -14.11 18.41
N GLU A 299 -12.75 -13.86 19.11
CA GLU A 299 -12.98 -12.59 19.82
C GLU A 299 -11.84 -12.25 20.80
N PRO A 300 -11.43 -10.97 20.90
CA PRO A 300 -11.98 -9.79 20.23
C PRO A 300 -11.60 -9.59 18.76
N TYR A 301 -10.91 -10.52 18.09
CA TYR A 301 -10.47 -10.51 16.68
C TYR A 301 -9.24 -9.65 16.37
N VAL A 302 -9.19 -8.38 16.78
CA VAL A 302 -8.04 -7.48 16.57
C VAL A 302 -7.36 -7.22 17.91
N HIS A 303 -6.11 -7.67 18.02
CA HIS A 303 -5.32 -7.49 19.22
C HIS A 303 -4.21 -6.49 18.98
N TYR A 304 -4.28 -5.33 19.62
CA TYR A 304 -3.15 -4.39 19.65
C TYR A 304 -1.90 -5.07 20.22
N ILE A 305 -0.79 -5.01 19.49
CA ILE A 305 0.50 -5.53 19.92
C ILE A 305 1.30 -4.40 20.58
N SER A 306 1.68 -3.40 19.78
CA SER A 306 2.50 -2.26 20.19
C SER A 306 2.53 -1.21 19.07
N THR A 307 3.26 -0.12 19.29
CA THR A 307 3.49 0.94 18.32
C THR A 307 4.98 1.20 18.21
N HIS A 308 5.51 1.24 16.99
CA HIS A 308 6.85 1.73 16.73
C HIS A 308 6.79 3.21 16.34
N SER A 309 7.59 4.05 16.97
CA SER A 309 7.64 5.49 16.66
C SER A 309 9.02 5.88 16.17
N ALA A 310 9.05 6.60 15.04
CA ALA A 310 10.27 7.18 14.47
C ALA A 310 10.40 8.67 14.84
N PRO A 311 11.59 9.29 14.70
CA PRO A 311 11.80 10.69 15.07
C PRO A 311 11.11 11.71 14.13
N THR A 312 10.83 11.33 12.90
CA THR A 312 10.29 12.21 11.85
C THR A 312 8.93 11.72 11.37
N SER A 313 8.09 12.63 10.88
CA SER A 313 6.83 12.24 10.24
C SER A 313 7.07 11.65 8.84
N GLN A 314 6.26 10.66 8.48
CA GLN A 314 6.28 10.05 7.15
C GLN A 314 5.41 10.84 6.17
N GLN A 315 5.87 10.96 4.93
CA GLN A 315 5.07 11.45 3.80
C GLN A 315 4.44 10.30 3.01
N GLY A 316 5.12 9.15 3.01
CA GLY A 316 4.73 7.93 2.34
C GLY A 316 5.49 6.74 2.93
N MET A 317 5.11 5.53 2.52
CA MET A 317 5.63 4.29 3.07
C MET A 317 5.46 3.15 2.07
N ALA A 318 6.49 2.34 1.87
CA ALA A 318 6.38 1.03 1.23
C ALA A 318 6.94 -0.05 2.16
N TRP A 319 6.57 -1.30 1.92
CA TRP A 319 7.11 -2.45 2.64
C TRP A 319 7.81 -3.42 1.70
N LEU A 320 8.88 -4.05 2.19
CA LEU A 320 9.65 -5.02 1.45
C LEU A 320 8.87 -6.33 1.34
N PRO A 321 8.72 -6.91 0.13
CA PRO A 321 8.08 -8.21 -0.03
C PRO A 321 8.77 -9.29 0.81
N LYS A 322 7.96 -10.24 1.30
CA LYS A 322 8.40 -11.32 2.21
C LYS A 322 9.66 -12.06 1.75
N ARG A 323 9.79 -12.30 0.45
CA ARG A 323 10.92 -13.01 -0.15
C ARG A 323 12.29 -12.32 -0.01
N ALA A 324 12.34 -11.06 0.44
CA ALA A 324 13.59 -10.34 0.70
C ALA A 324 13.81 -9.95 2.17
N LEU A 325 12.95 -10.40 3.08
CA LEU A 325 13.18 -10.15 4.50
C LEU A 325 14.38 -10.95 5.02
N ASP A 326 15.10 -10.36 5.97
CA ASP A 326 16.21 -11.04 6.63
C ASP A 326 15.70 -12.06 7.66
N LEU A 327 15.56 -13.31 7.20
CA LEU A 327 15.12 -14.43 8.03
C LEU A 327 16.09 -14.75 9.17
N LYS A 328 17.40 -14.44 9.03
CA LYS A 328 18.40 -14.72 10.08
C LYS A 328 18.18 -13.82 11.29
N SER A 329 17.78 -12.57 11.08
CA SER A 329 17.42 -11.64 12.16
C SER A 329 15.93 -11.71 12.57
N VAL A 330 15.19 -12.71 12.06
CA VAL A 330 13.76 -12.89 12.36
C VAL A 330 12.94 -11.64 12.02
N GLU A 331 13.30 -11.00 10.90
CA GLU A 331 12.59 -9.86 10.34
C GLU A 331 11.26 -10.33 9.75
N ILE A 332 10.15 -9.75 10.23
CA ILE A 332 8.79 -10.07 9.77
C ILE A 332 8.22 -8.98 8.87
N ALA A 333 8.73 -7.77 8.93
CA ALA A 333 8.41 -6.71 7.98
C ALA A 333 9.57 -5.73 7.92
N LYS A 334 9.80 -5.14 6.75
CA LYS A 334 10.74 -4.04 6.59
C LYS A 334 10.07 -2.94 5.81
N PHE A 335 9.98 -1.76 6.42
CA PHE A 335 9.36 -0.59 5.84
C PHE A 335 10.43 0.35 5.28
N PHE A 336 10.10 1.07 4.22
CA PHE A 336 10.90 2.16 3.66
C PHE A 336 10.08 3.44 3.79
N LYS A 337 10.39 4.21 4.83
CA LYS A 337 9.65 5.40 5.22
C LYS A 337 10.16 6.61 4.47
N VAL A 338 9.31 7.21 3.65
CA VAL A 338 9.62 8.43 2.90
C VAL A 338 9.42 9.63 3.81
N THR A 339 10.44 10.46 3.95
CA THR A 339 10.37 11.80 4.56
C THR A 339 10.56 12.87 3.48
N LYS A 340 10.66 14.13 3.91
CA LYS A 340 10.89 15.29 3.03
C LYS A 340 12.20 15.20 2.23
N ASP A 341 13.22 14.53 2.74
CA ASP A 341 14.59 14.59 2.22
C ASP A 341 15.38 13.27 2.32
N LYS A 342 14.76 12.22 2.86
CA LYS A 342 15.35 10.88 2.97
C LYS A 342 14.30 9.78 2.92
N ILE A 343 14.78 8.57 2.67
CA ILE A 343 14.05 7.33 2.92
C ILE A 343 14.75 6.58 4.04
N GLU A 344 14.01 6.28 5.10
CA GLU A 344 14.49 5.62 6.31
C GLU A 344 13.93 4.19 6.35
N PRO A 345 14.79 3.16 6.24
CA PRO A 345 14.30 1.81 6.41
C PRO A 345 14.09 1.47 7.89
N ILE A 346 13.00 0.77 8.18
CA ILE A 346 12.58 0.35 9.53
C ILE A 346 12.32 -1.16 9.51
N SER A 347 13.04 -1.90 10.34
CA SER A 347 12.87 -3.35 10.44
C SER A 347 12.00 -3.72 11.64
N MET A 348 10.96 -4.53 11.41
CA MET A 348 10.12 -5.13 12.45
C MET A 348 10.56 -6.57 12.68
N ARG A 349 10.94 -6.91 13.92
CA ARG A 349 11.50 -8.22 14.28
C ARG A 349 10.76 -8.87 15.43
N VAL A 350 10.77 -10.20 15.45
CA VAL A 350 10.36 -10.99 16.63
C VAL A 350 11.61 -11.37 17.41
N PRO A 351 11.70 -11.08 18.72
CA PRO A 351 12.86 -11.46 19.52
C PRO A 351 12.94 -12.97 19.64
N ARG A 352 14.14 -13.53 19.43
CA ARG A 352 14.48 -14.91 19.78
C ARG A 352 15.62 -14.92 20.79
N LYS A 353 15.60 -15.93 21.66
CA LYS A 353 16.66 -16.22 22.63
C LYS A 353 17.87 -16.84 21.95
#